data_AF-A0A6N2MNX1-F1
#
_entry.id   AF-A0A6N2MNX1-F1
#
_cell.length_a   1.000
_cell.length_b   1.000
_cell.length_c   1.000
_cell.angle_alpha   90.00
_cell.angle_beta   90.00
_cell.angle_gamma   90.00
#
_symmetry.space_group_name_H-M   'P 1'
#
loop_
_entity.id
_entity.type
_entity.pdbx_description
1 polymer ?
#
loop_
_entity_poly.entity_id
_entity_poly.type
_entity_poly.pdbx_seq_one_letter_code
_entity_poly.pdbx_strand_id
1 'polypeptide(L)'
;MYLQVHTGLSEEEKMKICCALNYEKLSSEACTHLSQNRKFPSKSAVQALMSQQIKLKSLVKATNKTKSYIDSPPSGVIEIGRKGKKNESDSPTNNEKLRAHLQGMQWRVTELEKICLKMQTQMTKIMKSRVSGHSTPRSLPKLCS
;
A
#
# COMPACT_ATOMS: atom_id res chain seq x y z
N MET A 1 18.57 3.97 19.72
CA MET A 1 18.72 5.09 20.67
C MET A 1 19.25 4.66 22.04
N TYR A 2 18.64 3.71 22.77
CA TYR A 2 19.09 3.35 24.14
C TYR A 2 20.56 2.86 24.24
N LEU A 3 20.93 1.81 23.50
CA LEU A 3 22.30 1.25 23.50
C LEU A 3 23.37 2.21 22.93
N GLN A 4 22.92 3.28 22.25
CA GLN A 4 23.80 4.24 21.60
C GLN A 4 24.27 5.32 22.58
N VAL A 5 23.42 5.69 23.53
CA VAL A 5 23.73 6.68 24.57
C VAL A 5 24.25 6.02 25.86
N HIS A 6 24.06 4.71 26.05
CA HIS A 6 24.58 3.93 27.18
C HIS A 6 25.74 3.02 26.75
N THR A 7 26.88 3.61 26.41
CA THR A 7 28.05 2.87 25.91
C THR A 7 28.79 2.06 26.98
N GLY A 8 28.53 2.33 28.27
CA GLY A 8 29.15 1.64 29.41
C GLY A 8 28.51 0.30 29.77
N LEU A 9 27.45 -0.13 29.08
CA LEU A 9 26.80 -1.42 29.32
C LEU A 9 27.70 -2.59 28.90
N SER A 10 27.77 -3.61 29.75
CA SER A 10 28.41 -4.89 29.41
C SER A 10 27.62 -5.63 28.33
N GLU A 11 28.26 -6.58 27.65
CA GLU A 11 27.56 -7.40 26.65
C GLU A 11 26.41 -8.20 27.28
N GLU A 12 26.55 -8.66 28.52
CA GLU A 12 25.50 -9.36 29.26
C GLU A 12 24.29 -8.46 29.54
N GLU A 13 24.52 -7.19 29.90
CA GLU A 13 23.43 -6.24 30.14
C GLU A 13 22.69 -5.91 28.85
N LYS A 14 23.43 -5.64 27.76
CA LYS A 14 22.84 -5.46 26.44
C LYS A 14 22.02 -6.68 26.03
N MET A 15 22.56 -7.88 26.25
CA MET A 15 21.85 -9.13 25.96
C MET A 15 20.55 -9.23 26.74
N LYS A 16 20.56 -8.98 28.06
CA LYS A 16 19.35 -9.02 28.90
C LYS A 16 18.27 -8.08 28.38
N ILE A 17 18.65 -6.84 28.03
CA ILE A 17 17.74 -5.84 27.48
C ILE A 17 17.18 -6.30 26.13
N CYS A 18 18.03 -6.80 25.24
CA CYS A 18 17.63 -7.19 23.88
C CYS A 18 16.85 -8.51 23.83
N CYS A 19 17.03 -9.42 24.80
CA CYS A 19 16.25 -10.66 24.90
C CYS A 19 14.78 -10.41 25.28
N ALA A 20 14.45 -9.27 25.90
CA ALA A 20 13.07 -8.92 26.24
C ALA A 20 12.24 -8.46 25.03
N LEU A 21 12.87 -8.26 23.86
CA LEU A 21 12.18 -7.80 22.66
C LEU A 21 11.29 -8.89 22.05
N ASN A 22 10.04 -8.54 21.75
CA ASN A 22 9.15 -9.42 21.00
C ASN A 22 9.35 -9.22 19.48
N TYR A 23 10.21 -10.03 18.88
CA TYR A 23 10.56 -9.95 17.45
C TYR A 23 9.41 -10.29 16.49
N GLU A 24 8.34 -10.92 16.96
CA GLU A 24 7.17 -11.22 16.13
C GLU A 24 6.32 -9.96 15.91
N LYS A 25 6.18 -9.14 16.95
CA LYS A 25 5.40 -7.89 16.92
C LYS A 25 6.14 -6.71 16.28
N LEU A 26 7.45 -6.82 16.07
CA LEU A 26 8.23 -5.80 15.36
C LEU A 26 7.93 -5.80 13.85
N SER A 27 8.01 -4.62 13.24
CA SER A 27 7.96 -4.47 11.79
C SER A 27 9.19 -5.10 11.13
N SER A 28 9.09 -5.47 9.84
CA SER A 28 10.21 -6.01 9.06
C SER A 28 11.38 -5.02 8.99
N GLU A 29 11.08 -3.74 8.84
CA GLU A 29 12.05 -2.65 8.82
C GLU A 29 12.79 -2.54 10.16
N ALA A 30 12.07 -2.59 11.29
CA ALA A 30 12.68 -2.57 12.61
C ALA A 30 13.62 -3.77 12.82
N CYS A 31 13.21 -4.98 12.43
CA CYS A 31 14.09 -6.16 12.49
C CYS A 31 15.33 -6.01 11.60
N THR A 32 15.20 -5.39 10.43
CA THR A 32 16.32 -5.10 9.53
C THR A 32 17.31 -4.15 10.20
N HIS A 33 16.82 -3.05 10.77
CA HIS A 33 17.66 -2.08 11.48
C HIS A 33 18.37 -2.70 12.68
N LEU A 34 17.67 -3.54 13.47
CA LEU A 34 18.28 -4.25 14.60
C LEU A 34 19.37 -5.23 14.14
N SER A 35 19.16 -5.95 13.04
CA SER A 35 20.13 -6.92 12.53
C SER A 35 21.42 -6.30 11.99
N GLN A 36 21.37 -5.06 11.53
CA GLN A 36 22.51 -4.34 10.98
C GLN A 36 23.24 -3.48 12.04
N ASN A 37 22.64 -3.30 13.21
CA ASN A 37 23.19 -2.47 14.25
C ASN A 37 24.34 -3.19 14.97
N ARG A 38 25.59 -2.72 14.73
CA ARG A 38 26.80 -3.29 15.35
C ARG A 38 26.86 -3.16 16.87
N LYS A 39 26.09 -2.25 17.49
CA LYS A 39 25.99 -2.12 18.95
C LYS A 39 24.95 -3.07 19.55
N PHE A 40 24.18 -3.76 18.71
CA PHE A 40 23.19 -4.72 19.12
C PHE A 40 23.84 -6.11 19.29
N PRO A 41 23.53 -6.86 20.36
CA PRO A 41 24.16 -8.16 20.59
C PRO A 41 23.95 -9.12 19.43
N SER A 42 25.00 -9.86 19.05
CA SER A 42 24.99 -10.76 17.89
C SER A 42 23.87 -11.81 17.94
N LYS A 43 23.62 -12.41 19.11
CA LYS A 43 22.53 -13.38 19.30
C LYS A 43 21.16 -12.75 19.06
N SER A 44 20.93 -11.54 19.57
CA SER A 44 19.69 -10.79 19.35
C SER A 44 19.54 -10.36 17.89
N ALA A 45 20.62 -9.98 17.22
CA ALA A 45 20.62 -9.66 15.79
C ALA A 45 20.20 -10.88 14.95
N VAL A 46 20.70 -12.08 15.29
CA VAL A 46 20.28 -13.34 14.65
C VAL A 46 18.79 -13.62 14.88
N GLN A 47 18.26 -13.39 16.08
CA GLN A 47 16.83 -13.53 16.34
C GLN A 47 15.99 -12.57 15.49
N ALA A 48 16.43 -11.32 15.34
CA ALA A 48 15.77 -10.35 14.45
C ALA A 48 15.79 -10.77 12.97
N LEU A 49 16.87 -11.42 12.50
CA LEU A 49 16.94 -11.99 11.15
C LEU A 49 16.03 -13.23 11.00
N MET A 50 16.05 -14.12 12.00
CA MET A 50 15.22 -15.33 11.98
C MET A 50 13.74 -15.00 11.96
N SER A 51 13.29 -13.97 12.69
CA SER A 51 11.88 -13.57 12.67
C SER A 51 11.41 -13.14 11.28
N GLN A 52 12.28 -12.48 10.50
CA GLN A 52 12.02 -12.17 9.10
C GLN A 52 11.97 -13.43 8.24
N GLN A 53 12.91 -14.36 8.44
CA GLN A 53 12.95 -15.63 7.71
C GLN A 53 11.69 -16.49 7.97
N ILE A 54 11.20 -16.51 9.20
CA ILE A 54 9.96 -17.21 9.59
C ILE A 54 8.75 -16.58 8.89
N LYS A 55 8.63 -15.25 8.91
CA LYS A 55 7.56 -14.51 8.22
C LYS A 55 7.55 -14.81 6.71
N LEU A 56 8.72 -14.82 6.07
CA LEU A 56 8.87 -15.17 4.66
C LEU A 56 8.48 -16.63 4.37
N LYS A 57 8.96 -17.59 5.17
CA LYS A 57 8.60 -19.01 5.04
C LYS A 57 7.08 -19.23 5.19
N SER A 58 6.45 -18.51 6.12
CA SER A 58 5.00 -18.54 6.32
C SER A 58 4.26 -18.04 5.07
N LEU A 59 4.69 -16.91 4.50
CA LEU A 59 4.10 -16.34 3.30
C LEU A 59 4.24 -17.27 2.09
N VAL A 60 5.44 -17.85 1.87
CA VAL A 60 5.67 -18.83 0.79
C VAL A 60 4.78 -20.07 0.96
N LYS A 61 4.63 -20.55 2.19
CA LYS A 61 3.72 -21.67 2.49
C LYS A 61 2.26 -21.30 2.19
N ALA A 62 1.83 -20.08 2.51
CA ALA A 62 0.50 -19.59 2.21
C ALA A 62 0.27 -19.49 0.69
N THR A 63 1.22 -18.95 -0.07
CA THR A 63 1.10 -18.86 -1.54
C THR A 63 1.03 -20.22 -2.23
N ASN A 64 1.78 -21.21 -1.71
CA ASN A 64 1.74 -22.58 -2.24
C ASN A 64 0.39 -23.26 -1.98
N LYS A 65 -0.24 -23.00 -0.82
CA LYS A 65 -1.60 -23.46 -0.53
C LYS A 65 -2.64 -22.81 -1.45
N THR A 66 -2.50 -21.52 -1.76
CA THR A 66 -3.43 -20.83 -2.67
C THR A 66 -3.29 -21.32 -4.11
N LYS A 67 -2.07 -21.62 -4.57
CA LYS A 67 -1.85 -22.24 -5.89
C LYS A 67 -2.46 -23.64 -6.00
N SER A 68 -2.48 -24.41 -4.91
CA SER A 68 -3.12 -25.73 -4.86
C SER A 68 -4.64 -25.71 -5.02
N TYR A 69 -5.32 -24.57 -4.85
CA TYR A 69 -6.78 -24.46 -5.02
C TYR A 69 -7.19 -24.11 -6.46
N ILE A 70 -6.23 -23.70 -7.30
CA ILE A 70 -6.50 -23.29 -8.70
C ILE A 70 -6.01 -24.36 -9.70
N ASP A 71 -5.13 -25.28 -9.31
CA ASP A 71 -4.74 -26.39 -10.18
C ASP A 71 -4.44 -27.66 -9.38
N SER A 72 -5.08 -28.76 -9.79
CA SER A 72 -4.63 -30.13 -9.57
C SER A 72 -5.03 -30.91 -10.83
N PRO A 73 -4.15 -31.78 -11.37
CA PRO A 73 -3.75 -33.03 -10.71
C PRO A 73 -2.22 -33.19 -10.48
N PRO A 74 -1.79 -34.24 -9.74
CA PRO A 74 -0.49 -34.30 -9.06
C PRO A 74 0.60 -34.98 -9.89
N SER A 75 1.83 -34.48 -9.80
CA SER A 75 3.04 -35.30 -9.91
C SER A 75 4.20 -34.64 -9.21
N GLY A 76 4.91 -35.44 -8.41
CA GLY A 76 6.05 -35.01 -7.63
C GLY A 76 7.24 -34.64 -8.50
N VAL A 77 8.16 -33.90 -7.90
CA VAL A 77 9.59 -34.19 -7.78
C VAL A 77 10.23 -32.94 -7.16
N ILE A 78 11.04 -33.20 -6.13
CA ILE A 78 11.87 -32.24 -5.42
C ILE A 78 12.96 -31.75 -6.38
N GLU A 79 13.10 -30.44 -6.59
CA GLU A 79 14.41 -29.88 -6.98
C GLU A 79 14.70 -28.52 -6.33
N ILE A 80 15.90 -28.47 -5.76
CA ILE A 80 16.58 -27.34 -5.16
C ILE A 80 17.20 -26.53 -6.29
N GLY A 81 16.82 -25.26 -6.45
CA GLY A 81 17.42 -24.38 -7.46
C GLY A 81 17.47 -22.93 -7.01
N ARG A 82 18.64 -22.49 -6.51
CA ARG A 82 18.96 -21.07 -6.30
C ARG A 82 19.00 -20.35 -7.65
N LYS A 83 18.29 -19.23 -7.78
CA LYS A 83 18.68 -18.16 -8.72
C LYS A 83 18.20 -16.81 -8.19
N GLY A 84 19.17 -15.96 -7.86
CA GLY A 84 18.90 -14.60 -7.42
C GLY A 84 18.29 -13.75 -8.54
N LYS A 85 17.43 -12.82 -8.13
CA LYS A 85 17.27 -11.52 -8.78
C LYS A 85 16.87 -10.51 -7.71
N LYS A 86 17.63 -9.43 -7.68
CA LYS A 86 17.40 -8.25 -6.85
C LYS A 86 16.08 -7.59 -7.25
N ASN A 87 15.57 -6.81 -6.29
CA ASN A 87 14.71 -5.64 -6.42
C ASN A 87 13.27 -5.82 -5.96
N GLU A 88 12.88 -4.86 -5.14
CA GLU A 88 11.54 -4.51 -4.66
C GLU A 88 10.97 -5.40 -3.57
N SER A 89 11.49 -5.10 -2.37
CA SER A 89 10.79 -5.24 -1.10
C SER A 89 9.50 -4.44 -1.16
N ASP A 90 8.46 -5.05 -1.72
CA ASP A 90 7.10 -4.58 -1.52
C ASP A 90 6.32 -5.69 -0.83
N SER A 91 5.87 -5.38 0.39
CA SER A 91 5.08 -6.30 1.20
C SER A 91 3.78 -6.57 0.44
N PRO A 92 3.53 -7.78 -0.07
CA PRO A 92 2.43 -8.03 -1.00
C PRO A 92 1.07 -7.70 -0.38
N THR A 93 0.96 -7.78 0.95
CA THR A 93 -0.27 -7.47 1.70
C THR A 93 -0.56 -5.97 1.81
N ASN A 94 0.47 -5.13 1.93
CA ASN A 94 0.29 -3.66 1.95
C ASN A 94 -0.06 -3.17 0.54
N ASN A 95 0.56 -3.75 -0.48
CA ASN A 95 0.26 -3.43 -1.87
C ASN A 95 -1.14 -3.82 -2.28
N GLU A 96 -1.66 -4.96 -1.80
CA GLU A 96 -3.01 -5.39 -2.11
C GLU A 96 -4.07 -4.46 -1.50
N LYS A 97 -3.89 -4.04 -0.23
CA LYS A 97 -4.76 -3.05 0.42
C LYS A 97 -4.68 -1.68 -0.26
N LEU A 98 -3.47 -1.23 -0.59
CA LEU A 98 -3.26 0.03 -1.30
C LEU A 98 -3.90 -0.01 -2.69
N ARG A 99 -3.76 -1.12 -3.41
CA ARG A 99 -4.38 -1.35 -4.72
C ARG A 99 -5.90 -1.33 -4.63
N ALA A 100 -6.49 -2.03 -3.66
CA ALA A 100 -7.94 -2.02 -3.45
C ALA A 100 -8.45 -0.60 -3.12
N HIS A 101 -7.70 0.15 -2.29
CA HIS A 101 -8.04 1.53 -1.97
C HIS A 101 -7.97 2.45 -3.20
N LEU A 102 -6.91 2.35 -4.01
CA LEU A 102 -6.76 3.10 -5.26
C LEU A 102 -7.88 2.78 -6.26
N GLN A 103 -8.24 1.51 -6.41
CA GLN A 103 -9.37 1.10 -7.26
C GLN A 103 -10.70 1.70 -6.77
N GLY A 104 -10.95 1.70 -5.44
CA GLY A 104 -12.13 2.34 -4.86
C GLY A 104 -12.15 3.86 -5.02
N MET A 105 -10.98 4.52 -4.96
CA MET A 105 -10.87 5.95 -5.28
C MET A 105 -11.19 6.20 -6.76
N GLN A 106 -10.62 5.41 -7.66
CA GLN A 106 -10.85 5.54 -9.10
C GLN A 106 -12.33 5.36 -9.46
N TRP A 107 -13.00 4.35 -8.90
CA TRP A 107 -14.44 4.15 -9.10
C TRP A 107 -15.27 5.37 -8.68
N ARG A 108 -14.97 5.94 -7.50
CA ARG A 108 -15.66 7.13 -7.01
C ARG A 108 -15.44 8.34 -7.91
N VAL A 109 -14.21 8.54 -8.40
CA VAL A 109 -13.90 9.62 -9.35
C VAL A 109 -14.70 9.45 -10.63
N THR A 110 -14.73 8.26 -11.23
CA THR A 110 -15.49 8.00 -12.46
C THR A 110 -16.99 8.22 -12.28
N GLU A 111 -17.57 7.81 -11.14
CA GLU A 111 -19.00 8.09 -10.88
C GLU A 111 -19.26 9.60 -10.69
N LEU A 112 -18.36 10.32 -10.02
CA LEU A 112 -18.45 11.77 -9.89
C LEU A 112 -18.33 12.48 -11.25
N GLU A 113 -17.39 12.08 -12.10
CA GLU A 113 -17.23 12.61 -13.46
C GLU A 113 -18.51 12.43 -14.29
N LYS A 114 -19.14 11.26 -14.18
CA LYS A 114 -20.42 10.98 -14.83
C LYS A 114 -21.55 11.90 -14.35
N ILE A 115 -21.60 12.20 -13.06
CA ILE A 115 -22.57 13.15 -12.49
C ILE A 115 -22.27 14.56 -12.98
N CYS A 116 -21.00 14.99 -12.99
CA CYS A 116 -20.58 16.29 -13.49
C CYS A 116 -20.94 16.48 -14.97
N LEU A 117 -20.72 15.47 -15.81
CA LEU A 117 -21.11 15.49 -17.23
C LEU A 117 -22.62 15.67 -17.43
N LYS A 118 -23.44 14.96 -16.62
CA LYS A 118 -24.90 15.13 -16.64
C LYS A 118 -25.28 16.55 -16.23
N MET A 119 -24.68 17.08 -15.17
CA MET A 119 -24.95 18.42 -14.68
C MET A 119 -24.56 19.49 -15.71
N GLN A 120 -23.40 19.35 -16.37
CA GLN A 120 -22.95 20.22 -17.44
C GLN A 120 -23.91 20.20 -18.64
N THR A 121 -24.40 19.01 -19.02
CA THR A 121 -25.40 18.87 -20.10
C THR A 121 -26.72 19.56 -19.74
N GLN A 122 -27.19 19.44 -18.50
CA GLN A 122 -28.39 20.14 -18.06
C GLN A 122 -28.18 21.66 -18.01
N MET A 123 -27.05 22.11 -17.48
CA MET A 123 -26.71 23.53 -17.38
C MET A 123 -26.65 24.18 -18.78
N THR A 124 -26.02 23.53 -19.75
CA THR A 124 -25.97 24.03 -21.13
C THR A 124 -27.35 24.09 -21.79
N LYS A 125 -28.25 23.13 -21.53
CA LYS A 125 -29.66 23.19 -22.00
C LYS A 125 -30.40 24.40 -21.40
N ILE A 126 -30.26 24.62 -20.10
CA ILE A 126 -30.89 25.74 -19.39
C ILE A 126 -30.33 27.09 -19.88
N MET A 127 -29.03 27.18 -20.16
CA MET A 127 -28.44 28.40 -20.68
C MET A 127 -28.91 28.70 -22.11
N LYS A 128 -29.04 27.69 -22.97
CA LYS A 128 -29.56 27.86 -24.34
C LYS A 128 -31.01 28.33 -24.37
N SER A 129 -31.87 27.80 -23.48
CA SER A 129 -33.28 28.23 -23.42
C SER A 129 -33.45 29.66 -22.91
N ARG A 130 -32.56 30.14 -22.02
CA ARG A 130 -32.58 31.55 -21.55
C ARG A 130 -32.17 32.55 -22.63
N VAL A 131 -31.24 32.19 -23.51
CA VAL A 131 -30.81 33.07 -24.63
C VAL A 131 -31.87 33.11 -25.74
N SER A 132 -32.54 31.99 -26.03
CA SER A 132 -33.63 31.95 -27.02
C SER A 132 -34.92 32.66 -26.56
N GLY A 133 -35.08 32.92 -25.26
CA GLY A 133 -36.26 33.61 -24.70
C GLY A 133 -36.19 35.14 -24.71
N HIS A 134 -35.08 35.74 -25.15
CA HIS A 134 -34.88 37.20 -25.13
C HIS A 134 -34.51 37.78 -26.51
N SER A 135 -35.25 37.37 -27.55
CA SER A 135 -35.16 37.98 -28.89
C SER A 135 -36.52 38.49 -29.35
N THR A 136 -37.09 39.45 -28.63
CA THR A 136 -37.99 40.44 -29.23
C THR A 136 -37.64 41.81 -28.66
N PRO A 137 -36.83 42.63 -29.34
CA PRO A 137 -36.84 44.06 -29.07
C PRO A 137 -38.21 44.56 -29.53
N ARG A 138 -39.13 44.76 -28.58
CA ARG A 138 -40.42 45.41 -28.83
C ARG A 138 -40.12 46.80 -29.38
N SER A 139 -40.25 46.99 -30.68
CA SER A 139 -40.04 48.27 -31.34
C SER A 139 -41.01 49.29 -30.73
N LEU A 140 -40.45 50.39 -30.21
CA LEU A 140 -41.26 51.49 -29.69
C LEU A 140 -41.89 52.25 -30.88
N PRO A 141 -43.18 52.64 -30.79
CA PRO A 141 -43.81 53.40 -31.85
C PRO A 141 -43.20 54.81 -31.93
N LYS A 142 -42.77 55.20 -33.13
CA LYS A 142 -42.29 56.57 -33.40
C LYS A 142 -43.46 57.53 -33.37
N LEU A 143 -43.38 58.55 -32.51
CA LEU A 143 -44.24 59.72 -32.56
C LEU A 143 -43.68 60.68 -33.62
N CYS A 144 -44.45 60.96 -34.67
CA CYS A 144 -44.12 61.98 -35.66
C CYS A 144 -44.48 63.37 -35.10
N SER A 145 -43.61 64.35 -35.36
CA SER A 145 -43.87 65.79 -35.17
C SER A 145 -44.51 66.39 -36.43
#